data_AF-A0A971X0F5-F1
#
_entry.id   AF-A0A971X0F5-F1
#
_cell.length_a   1.000
_cell.length_b   1.000
_cell.length_c   1.000
_cell.angle_alpha   90.00
_cell.angle_beta   90.00
_cell.angle_gamma   90.00
#
_symmetry.space_group_name_H-M   'P 1'
#
loop_
_entity.id
_entity.type
_entity.pdbx_description
1 polymer ?
#
loop_
_entity_poly.entity_id
_entity_poly.type
_entity_poly.pdbx_seq_one_letter_code
_entity_poly.pdbx_strand_id
1 'polypeptide(L)'
;MKIKEWDGSGLPQIGTVCEYLFAEGDEWRKCKIVAYYLANVVAIDVIHNSAVLLRVGLFRPIKTPEQIAAEERLHAIDEMADLARRGGSTFKEMMSALYDAGYRKAEVKK
;
A
#
# COMPACT_ATOMS: atom_id res chain seq x y z
N MET A 1 -5.45 -20.18 -20.37
CA MET A 1 -6.09 -20.07 -19.04
C MET A 1 -6.08 -18.60 -18.64
N LYS A 2 -7.23 -17.98 -18.38
CA LYS A 2 -7.26 -16.60 -17.84
C LYS A 2 -6.84 -16.68 -16.37
N ILE A 3 -5.70 -16.07 -16.03
CA ILE A 3 -5.28 -15.91 -14.64
C ILE A 3 -6.33 -14.98 -13.99
N LYS A 4 -7.06 -15.48 -13.01
CA LYS A 4 -8.06 -14.69 -12.28
C LYS A 4 -7.30 -13.80 -11.30
N GLU A 5 -7.62 -12.50 -11.29
CA GLU A 5 -7.15 -11.59 -10.25
C GLU A 5 -7.67 -12.08 -8.90
N TRP A 6 -6.77 -12.20 -7.92
CA TRP A 6 -7.11 -12.62 -6.57
C TRP A 6 -7.57 -11.39 -5.78
N ASP A 7 -8.77 -11.48 -5.21
CA ASP A 7 -9.42 -10.39 -4.47
C ASP A 7 -9.00 -10.33 -3.00
N GLY A 8 -8.08 -11.20 -2.57
CA GLY A 8 -7.60 -11.29 -1.19
C GLY A 8 -8.35 -12.32 -0.36
N SER A 9 -9.40 -12.93 -0.90
CA SER A 9 -10.16 -13.97 -0.21
C SER A 9 -9.50 -15.34 -0.36
N GLY A 10 -9.24 -16.01 0.77
CA GLY A 10 -8.61 -17.33 0.76
C GLY A 10 -7.14 -17.30 0.35
N LEU A 11 -6.65 -18.38 -0.26
CA LEU A 11 -5.27 -18.46 -0.76
C LEU A 11 -5.17 -17.94 -2.21
N PRO A 12 -4.10 -17.22 -2.58
CA PRO A 12 -3.86 -16.88 -3.98
C PRO A 12 -3.70 -18.14 -4.83
N GLN A 13 -4.15 -18.17 -6.08
CA GLN A 13 -4.04 -19.40 -6.89
C GLN A 13 -2.62 -19.54 -7.45
N ILE A 14 -2.20 -20.77 -7.79
CA ILE A 14 -0.95 -20.95 -8.54
C ILE A 14 -1.05 -20.18 -9.86
N GLY A 15 -0.03 -19.37 -10.16
CA GLY A 15 0.01 -18.47 -11.30
C GLY A 15 -0.53 -17.06 -11.02
N THR A 16 -1.19 -16.81 -9.89
CA THR A 16 -1.62 -15.46 -9.48
C THR A 16 -0.40 -14.56 -9.33
N VAL A 17 -0.51 -13.34 -9.88
CA VAL A 17 0.41 -12.25 -9.58
C VAL A 17 -0.20 -11.42 -8.45
N CYS A 18 0.54 -11.28 -7.36
CA CYS A 18 0.10 -10.58 -6.15
C CYS A 18 1.30 -9.87 -5.51
N GLU A 19 1.11 -9.26 -4.35
CA GLU A 19 2.19 -8.64 -3.59
C GLU A 19 2.49 -9.45 -2.34
N TYR A 20 3.76 -9.48 -1.93
CA TYR A 20 4.18 -10.05 -0.66
C TYR A 20 4.93 -9.01 0.18
N LEU A 21 4.85 -9.15 1.51
CA LEU A 21 5.59 -8.31 2.44
C LEU A 21 7.04 -8.78 2.55
N PHE A 22 7.98 -7.98 2.04
CA PHE A 22 9.40 -8.18 2.22
C PHE A 22 9.84 -7.61 3.57
N ALA A 23 9.86 -8.47 4.59
CA ALA A 23 10.01 -8.10 6.00
C ALA A 23 11.27 -7.27 6.32
N GLU A 24 12.36 -7.44 5.59
CA GLU A 24 13.60 -6.66 5.81
C GLU A 24 13.51 -5.20 5.34
N GLY A 25 12.54 -4.89 4.46
CA GLY A 25 12.40 -3.55 3.86
C GLY A 25 11.09 -2.83 4.17
N ASP A 26 10.19 -3.45 4.94
CA ASP A 26 8.80 -2.98 5.15
C ASP A 26 8.11 -2.60 3.81
N GLU A 27 8.42 -3.39 2.77
CA GLU A 27 8.07 -3.10 1.38
C GLU A 27 7.17 -4.20 0.84
N TRP A 28 6.13 -3.82 0.11
CA TRP A 28 5.30 -4.77 -0.65
C TRP A 28 5.85 -4.94 -2.06
N ARG A 29 6.22 -6.17 -2.42
CA ARG A 29 6.81 -6.49 -3.73
C ARG A 29 5.93 -7.40 -4.56
N LYS A 30 5.91 -7.20 -5.87
CA LYS A 30 5.17 -8.06 -6.80
C LYS A 30 5.83 -9.43 -6.91
N CYS A 31 5.03 -10.48 -6.82
CA CYS A 31 5.44 -11.86 -7.01
C CYS A 31 4.41 -12.66 -7.79
N LYS A 32 4.83 -13.80 -8.36
CA LYS A 32 3.94 -14.80 -8.95
C LYS A 32 3.98 -16.08 -8.12
N ILE A 33 2.81 -16.57 -7.71
CA ILE A 33 2.70 -17.84 -6.98
C ILE A 33 3.05 -19.00 -7.92
N VAL A 34 3.91 -19.92 -7.47
CA VAL A 34 4.32 -21.09 -8.26
C VAL A 34 4.02 -22.42 -7.59
N ALA A 35 4.01 -22.49 -6.27
CA ALA A 35 3.65 -23.71 -5.56
C ALA A 35 3.20 -23.45 -4.12
N TYR A 36 2.54 -24.47 -3.55
CA TYR A 36 2.25 -24.58 -2.12
C TYR A 36 3.05 -25.74 -1.53
N TYR A 37 3.67 -25.51 -0.38
CA TYR A 37 4.41 -26.56 0.33
C TYR A 37 4.18 -26.43 1.84
N LEU A 38 3.42 -27.38 2.40
CA LEU A 38 2.96 -27.34 3.79
C LEU A 38 2.22 -26.02 4.08
N ALA A 39 2.68 -25.27 5.08
CA ALA A 39 2.13 -23.96 5.45
C ALA A 39 2.77 -22.78 4.69
N ASN A 40 3.60 -23.07 3.68
CA ASN A 40 4.33 -22.07 2.92
C ASN A 40 3.89 -22.00 1.46
N VAL A 41 4.17 -20.85 0.87
CA VAL A 41 3.95 -20.51 -0.52
C VAL A 41 5.31 -20.29 -1.15
N VAL A 42 5.55 -20.96 -2.26
CA VAL A 42 6.69 -20.67 -3.14
C VAL A 42 6.22 -19.67 -4.18
N ALA A 43 6.86 -18.52 -4.24
CA ALA A 43 6.60 -17.48 -5.22
C ALA A 43 7.89 -17.03 -5.91
N ILE A 44 7.75 -16.38 -7.05
CA ILE A 44 8.87 -15.76 -7.77
C ILE A 44 8.73 -14.26 -7.64
N ASP A 45 9.72 -13.59 -7.07
CA ASP A 45 9.82 -12.13 -7.07
C ASP A 45 9.96 -11.64 -8.51
N VAL A 46 9.04 -10.78 -8.95
CA VAL A 46 8.98 -10.36 -10.36
C VAL A 46 10.15 -9.45 -10.73
N ILE A 47 10.68 -8.67 -9.78
CA ILE A 47 11.74 -7.69 -10.03
C ILE A 47 13.10 -8.39 -10.05
N HIS A 48 13.33 -9.26 -9.07
CA HIS A 48 14.63 -9.89 -8.86
C HIS A 48 14.74 -11.28 -9.51
N ASN A 49 13.65 -11.80 -10.06
CA ASN A 49 13.56 -13.12 -10.68
C ASN A 49 14.11 -14.24 -9.77
N SER A 50 13.85 -14.13 -8.47
CA SER A 50 14.31 -15.05 -7.43
C SER A 50 13.13 -15.79 -6.79
N ALA A 51 13.37 -17.01 -6.33
CA ALA A 51 12.36 -17.76 -5.59
C ALA A 51 12.34 -17.31 -4.12
N VAL A 52 11.14 -17.08 -3.60
CA VAL A 52 10.88 -16.75 -2.20
C VAL A 52 9.96 -17.81 -1.59
N LEU A 53 10.22 -18.16 -0.33
CA LEU A 53 9.41 -19.09 0.45
C LEU A 53 8.81 -18.34 1.64
N LEU A 54 7.49 -18.15 1.63
CA LEU A 54 6.80 -17.27 2.56
C LEU A 54 5.60 -17.96 3.18
N ARG A 55 5.19 -17.52 4.37
CA ARG A 55 3.94 -17.98 4.97
C ARG A 55 2.74 -17.38 4.24
N VAL A 56 1.65 -18.15 4.19
CA VAL A 56 0.37 -17.80 3.57
C VAL A 56 -0.16 -16.39 3.92
N GLY A 57 0.10 -15.89 5.14
CA GLY A 57 -0.41 -14.59 5.60
C GLY A 57 0.40 -13.36 5.15
N LEU A 58 1.44 -13.53 4.35
CA LEU A 58 2.33 -12.45 3.93
C LEU A 58 2.01 -11.90 2.53
N PHE A 59 0.83 -12.22 1.99
CA PHE A 59 0.43 -11.84 0.64
C PHE A 59 -0.80 -10.95 0.64
N ARG A 60 -0.91 -10.08 -0.37
CA ARG A 60 -2.12 -9.30 -0.65
C ARG A 60 -2.35 -9.13 -2.16
N PRO A 61 -3.58 -8.81 -2.59
CA PRO A 61 -3.85 -8.38 -3.95
C PRO A 61 -3.02 -7.16 -4.34
N ILE A 62 -2.74 -7.01 -5.64
CA ILE A 62 -2.18 -5.76 -6.16
C ILE A 62 -3.21 -4.65 -5.94
N LYS A 63 -2.80 -3.56 -5.30
CA LYS A 63 -3.67 -2.39 -5.13
C LYS A 63 -4.03 -1.79 -6.48
N THR A 64 -5.29 -1.45 -6.68
CA THR A 64 -5.71 -0.71 -7.88
C THR A 64 -5.19 0.72 -7.82
N PRO A 65 -5.03 1.42 -8.96
CA PRO A 65 -4.65 2.83 -8.96
C PRO A 65 -5.56 3.70 -8.08
N GLU A 66 -6.85 3.39 -8.02
CA GLU A 66 -7.83 4.09 -7.19
C GLU A 66 -7.60 3.85 -5.71
N GLN A 67 -7.24 2.63 -5.31
CA GLN A 67 -6.90 2.30 -3.92
C GLN A 67 -5.62 3.01 -3.48
N ILE A 68 -4.60 3.03 -4.34
CA ILE A 68 -3.34 3.76 -4.09
C ILE A 68 -3.63 5.26 -3.92
N ALA A 69 -4.36 5.86 -4.86
CA ALA A 69 -4.72 7.27 -4.80
C ALA A 69 -5.57 7.61 -3.56
N ALA A 70 -6.46 6.71 -3.14
CA ALA A 70 -7.25 6.89 -1.92
C ALA A 70 -6.39 6.84 -0.65
N GLU A 71 -5.42 5.92 -0.59
CA GLU A 71 -4.50 5.80 0.53
C GLU A 71 -3.51 6.96 0.61
N GLU A 72 -2.95 7.40 -0.52
CA GLU A 72 -2.13 8.61 -0.62
C GLU A 72 -2.91 9.85 -0.15
N ARG A 73 -4.19 9.94 -0.54
CA ARG A 73 -5.07 11.02 -0.08
C ARG A 73 -5.28 10.97 1.43
N LEU A 74 -5.55 9.80 2.00
CA LEU A 74 -5.73 9.65 3.45
C LEU A 74 -4.44 9.99 4.18
N HIS A 75 -3.30 9.51 3.70
CA HIS A 75 -2.00 9.83 4.26
C HIS A 75 -1.73 11.34 4.28
N ALA A 76 -1.98 12.03 3.16
CA ALA A 76 -1.85 13.49 3.10
C ALA A 76 -2.78 14.22 4.08
N ILE A 77 -4.01 13.71 4.30
CA ILE A 77 -4.94 14.26 5.28
C ILE A 77 -4.42 14.06 6.71
N ASP A 78 -3.88 12.88 7.02
CA ASP A 78 -3.32 12.57 8.34
C ASP A 78 -2.10 13.44 8.65
N GLU A 79 -1.20 13.63 7.68
CA GLU A 79 -0.06 14.55 7.82
C GLU A 79 -0.52 15.99 8.08
N MET A 80 -1.53 16.46 7.34
CA MET A 80 -2.13 17.77 7.56
C MET A 80 -2.74 17.86 8.96
N ALA A 81 -3.48 16.84 9.41
CA ALA A 81 -4.11 16.83 10.72
C ALA A 81 -3.08 16.85 11.85
N ASP A 82 -1.99 16.09 11.72
CA ASP A 82 -0.92 16.05 12.69
C ASP A 82 -0.16 17.38 12.77
N LEU A 83 0.14 17.99 11.62
CA LEU A 83 0.77 19.30 11.58
C LEU A 83 -0.14 20.37 12.21
N ALA A 84 -1.42 20.38 11.85
CA ALA A 84 -2.41 21.30 12.41
C ALA A 84 -2.45 21.15 13.94
N ARG A 85 -2.54 19.92 14.45
CA ARG A 85 -2.57 19.63 15.88
C ARG A 85 -1.31 20.09 16.63
N ARG A 86 -0.13 20.01 15.99
CA ARG A 86 1.12 20.54 16.55
C ARG A 86 1.17 22.07 16.59
N GLY A 87 0.36 22.74 15.77
CA GLY A 87 0.30 24.19 15.65
C GLY A 87 -0.27 24.92 16.88
N GLY A 88 -1.12 24.26 17.67
CA GLY A 88 -1.71 24.85 18.87
C GLY A 88 -3.05 24.24 19.24
N SER A 89 -3.71 24.84 20.24
CA SER A 89 -5.00 24.34 20.76
C SER A 89 -6.19 25.07 20.14
N THR A 90 -5.96 26.23 19.52
CA THR A 90 -7.03 26.99 18.86
C THR A 90 -7.04 26.71 17.36
N PHE A 91 -8.23 26.77 16.75
CA PHE A 91 -8.38 26.57 15.31
C PHE A 91 -7.51 27.55 14.50
N LYS A 92 -7.32 28.79 14.98
CA LYS A 92 -6.49 29.79 14.31
C LYS A 92 -5.01 29.42 14.30
N GLU A 93 -4.48 28.91 15.40
CA GLU A 93 -3.09 28.43 15.49
C GLU A 93 -2.87 27.21 14.59
N MET A 94 -3.80 26.26 14.60
CA MET A 94 -3.77 25.07 13.73
C MET A 94 -3.72 25.47 12.25
N MET A 95 -4.57 26.41 11.83
CA MET A 95 -4.57 26.92 10.45
C MET A 95 -3.33 27.74 10.12
N SER A 96 -2.76 28.46 11.09
CA SER A 96 -1.48 29.16 10.92
C SER A 96 -0.37 28.15 10.63
N ALA A 97 -0.29 27.05 11.37
CA ALA A 97 0.74 26.02 11.14
C ALA A 97 0.64 25.37 9.75
N LEU A 98 -0.59 25.08 9.28
CA LEU A 98 -0.80 24.63 7.90
C LEU A 98 -0.36 25.70 6.88
N TYR A 99 -0.68 26.97 7.14
CA TYR A 99 -0.28 28.07 6.28
C TYR A 99 1.26 28.23 6.24
N ASP A 100 1.93 28.13 7.37
CA ASP A 100 3.38 28.27 7.47
C ASP A 100 4.12 27.08 6.82
N ALA A 101 3.51 25.89 6.82
CA ALA A 101 3.99 24.74 6.06
C ALA A 101 3.66 24.78 4.56
N GLY A 102 3.05 25.86 4.07
CA GLY A 102 2.83 26.08 2.64
C GLY A 102 1.50 25.53 2.10
N TYR A 103 0.61 24.99 2.93
CA TYR A 103 -0.72 24.57 2.46
C TYR A 103 -1.55 25.79 2.04
N ARG A 104 -2.01 25.81 0.79
CA ARG A 104 -2.82 26.89 0.20
C ARG A 104 -4.02 26.31 -0.52
N LYS A 105 -5.04 27.14 -0.72
CA LYS A 105 -6.18 26.79 -1.57
C LYS A 105 -5.69 26.52 -2.99
N ALA A 106 -5.90 25.31 -3.50
CA ALA A 106 -5.73 25.02 -4.92
C ALA A 106 -6.93 25.59 -5.70
N GLU A 107 -6.65 26.32 -6.78
CA GLU A 107 -7.70 26.69 -7.74
C GLU A 107 -8.13 25.43 -8.49
N VAL A 108 -9.32 24.91 -8.16
CA VAL A 108 -9.94 23.85 -8.95
C VAL A 108 -10.54 24.51 -10.19
N LYS A 109 -9.85 24.40 -11.33
CA LYS A 109 -10.46 24.70 -12.64
C LYS A 109 -11.57 23.68 -12.85
N LYS A 110 -12.82 24.14 -12.69
CA LYS A 110 -14.02 23.39 -13.04
C LYS A 110 -14.18 23.31 -14.55
#